data_AF-A0A7X2CDB4-F1
#
_entry.id   AF-A0A7X2CDB4-F1
#
_cell.length_a   1.000
_cell.length_b   1.000
_cell.length_c   1.000
_cell.angle_alpha   90.00
_cell.angle_beta   90.00
_cell.angle_gamma   90.00
#
_symmetry.space_group_name_H-M   'P 1'
#
loop_
_entity.id
_entity.type
_entity.pdbx_description
1 polymer ?
#
loop_
_entity_poly.entity_id
_entity_poly.type
_entity_poly.pdbx_seq_one_letter_code
_entity_poly.pdbx_strand_id
1 'polypeptide(L)'
;MEGAQLAYDEALEAGLAAAFPSAPDHQSGREYGVTVRDYFAAKAMQAMISTAGAPCLFGLDDAEHDTAKAAYKMADAMLASRAFLHTA
;
A
#
# COMPACT_ATOMS: atom_id res chain seq x y z
N MET A 1 8.52 23.39 -4.56
CA MET A 1 7.58 22.28 -4.91
C MET A 1 8.32 21.01 -5.28
N GLU A 2 9.53 21.08 -5.85
CA GLU A 2 10.33 19.92 -6.29
C GLU A 2 10.77 18.97 -5.15
N GLY A 3 11.18 19.50 -3.99
CA GLY A 3 11.61 18.68 -2.85
C GLY A 3 10.49 17.87 -2.16
N ALA A 4 9.23 18.32 -2.23
CA ALA A 4 8.10 17.59 -1.65
C ALA A 4 7.71 16.37 -2.50
N GLN A 5 7.86 16.48 -3.83
CA GLN A 5 7.64 15.36 -4.73
C GLN A 5 8.73 14.30 -4.57
N LEU A 6 9.99 14.71 -4.47
CA LEU A 6 11.13 13.82 -4.27
C LEU A 6 11.01 13.00 -2.97
N ALA A 7 10.63 13.64 -1.86
CA ALA A 7 10.36 12.96 -0.60
C ALA A 7 9.16 12.00 -0.66
N TYR A 8 8.14 12.33 -1.47
CA TYR A 8 7.00 11.45 -1.71
C TYR A 8 7.44 10.19 -2.48
N ASP A 9 8.23 10.36 -3.53
CA ASP A 9 8.73 9.25 -4.36
C ASP A 9 9.66 8.33 -3.54
N GLU A 10 10.55 8.88 -2.71
CA GLU A 10 11.38 8.10 -1.78
C GLU A 10 10.54 7.31 -0.76
N ALA A 11 9.44 7.89 -0.26
CA ALA A 11 8.54 7.21 0.64
C ALA A 11 7.83 6.01 -0.01
N LEU A 12 7.54 6.09 -1.32
CA LEU A 12 6.98 5.00 -2.10
C LEU A 12 7.99 3.87 -2.34
N GLU A 13 9.25 4.21 -2.62
CA GLU A 13 10.34 3.23 -2.73
C GLU A 13 10.53 2.46 -1.41
N ALA A 14 10.45 3.14 -0.26
CA ALA A 14 10.45 2.48 1.05
C ALA A 14 9.23 1.55 1.26
N GLY A 15 8.16 1.76 0.51
CA GLY A 15 6.98 0.88 0.48
C GLY A 15 7.22 -0.47 -0.19
N LEU A 16 8.29 -0.62 -0.98
CA LEU A 16 8.66 -1.86 -1.68
C LEU A 16 9.30 -2.92 -0.78
N ALA A 17 9.72 -2.55 0.43
CA ALA A 17 10.25 -3.49 1.41
C ALA A 17 9.19 -4.53 1.82
N ALA A 18 9.63 -5.73 2.21
CA ALA A 18 8.73 -6.76 2.72
C ALA A 18 7.90 -6.26 3.92
N ALA A 19 6.58 -6.52 3.90
CA ALA A 19 5.67 -6.16 4.99
C ALA A 19 5.90 -6.96 6.27
N PHE A 20 6.42 -8.17 6.13
CA PHE A 20 6.68 -9.10 7.22
C PHE A 20 8.12 -9.60 7.13
N PRO A 21 8.73 -10.02 8.26
CA PRO A 21 10.05 -10.62 8.22
C PRO A 21 10.05 -11.84 7.29
N SER A 22 10.79 -11.76 6.19
CA SER A 22 11.08 -12.90 5.35
C SER A 22 12.35 -13.58 5.86
N ALA A 23 12.35 -14.92 5.91
CA ALA A 23 13.63 -15.62 6.01
C ALA A 23 14.42 -15.32 4.73
N PRO A 24 15.74 -15.10 4.80
CA PRO A 24 16.54 -14.94 3.60
C PRO A 24 16.34 -16.19 2.74
N ASP A 25 15.81 -16.01 1.53
CA ASP A 25 15.99 -17.05 0.54
C ASP A 25 17.51 -17.17 0.33
N HIS A 26 18.03 -18.39 0.43
CA HIS A 26 19.47 -18.60 0.28
C HIS A 26 19.89 -18.67 -1.20
N GLN A 27 19.01 -18.29 -2.15
CA GLN A 27 19.16 -18.63 -3.56
C GLN A 27 18.93 -17.50 -4.57
N SER A 28 18.21 -16.44 -4.23
CA SER A 28 17.80 -15.42 -5.21
C SER A 28 18.05 -13.98 -4.76
N GLY A 29 18.22 -13.70 -3.47
CA GLY A 29 18.43 -12.35 -2.96
C GLY A 29 17.25 -11.41 -3.26
N ARG A 30 16.08 -11.97 -3.57
CA ARG A 30 14.85 -11.21 -3.82
C ARG A 30 13.90 -11.48 -2.66
N GLU A 31 13.42 -10.44 -2.02
CA GLU A 31 12.32 -10.56 -1.06
C GLU A 31 11.04 -10.93 -1.84
N TYR A 32 10.70 -12.22 -1.88
CA TYR A 32 9.41 -12.67 -2.40
C TYR A 32 8.35 -12.47 -1.31
N GLY A 33 7.37 -11.59 -1.53
CA GLY A 33 6.29 -11.40 -0.56
C GLY A 33 5.43 -10.17 -0.78
N VAL A 34 4.49 -9.97 0.15
CA VAL A 34 3.64 -8.77 0.24
C VAL A 34 4.51 -7.60 0.68
N THR A 35 4.52 -6.50 -0.08
CA THR A 35 5.25 -5.28 0.30
C THR A 35 4.49 -4.50 1.38
N VAL A 36 5.17 -3.59 2.11
CA VAL A 36 4.49 -2.70 3.08
C VAL A 36 3.34 -1.94 2.41
N ARG A 37 3.55 -1.49 1.17
CA ARG A 37 2.53 -0.81 0.36
C ARG A 37 1.32 -1.71 0.11
N ASP A 38 1.54 -2.95 -0.31
CA ASP A 38 0.47 -3.92 -0.55
C ASP A 38 -0.31 -4.23 0.73
N TYR A 39 0.37 -4.33 1.88
CA TYR A 39 -0.28 -4.56 3.16
C TYR A 39 -1.20 -3.40 3.55
N PHE A 40 -0.73 -2.15 3.43
CA PHE A 40 -1.58 -0.98 3.69
C PHE A 40 -2.74 -0.88 2.71
N ALA A 41 -2.52 -1.17 1.42
CA ALA A 41 -3.57 -1.19 0.43
C ALA A 41 -4.62 -2.27 0.76
N ALA A 42 -4.20 -3.49 1.12
CA ALA A 42 -5.12 -4.56 1.51
C ALA A 42 -5.98 -4.17 2.72
N LYS A 43 -5.38 -3.52 3.74
CA LYS A 43 -6.11 -3.01 4.92
C LYS A 43 -7.11 -1.92 4.56
N ALA A 44 -6.70 -0.96 3.72
CA ALA A 44 -7.58 0.11 3.26
C ALA A 44 -8.75 -0.46 2.44
N MET A 45 -8.47 -1.37 1.52
CA MET A 45 -9.47 -2.05 0.69
C MET A 45 -10.47 -2.84 1.53
N GLN A 46 -9.99 -3.60 2.53
CA GLN A 46 -10.86 -4.34 3.46
C GLN A 46 -11.85 -3.39 4.16
N ALA A 47 -11.36 -2.24 4.65
CA ALA A 47 -12.21 -1.25 5.30
C ALA A 47 -13.21 -0.62 4.32
N MET A 48 -12.79 -0.28 3.11
CA MET A 48 -13.69 0.26 2.06
C MET A 48 -14.82 -0.72 1.75
N ILE A 49 -14.49 -2.00 1.50
CA ILE A 49 -15.46 -3.06 1.21
C ILE A 49 -16.43 -3.26 2.38
N SER A 50 -15.95 -3.21 3.63
CA SER A 50 -16.83 -3.37 4.81
C SER A 50 -17.89 -2.27 4.96
N THR A 51 -17.74 -1.15 4.26
CA THR A 51 -18.69 -0.01 4.29
C THR A 51 -19.62 0.04 3.08
N ALA A 52 -19.54 -0.94 2.18
CA ALA A 52 -20.42 -1.00 1.02
C ALA A 52 -21.89 -1.08 1.44
N GLY A 53 -22.77 -0.41 0.68
CA GLY A 53 -24.21 -0.38 0.97
C GLY A 53 -24.94 -1.71 0.74
N ALA A 54 -24.26 -2.71 0.20
CA ALA A 54 -24.77 -4.05 -0.08
C ALA A 54 -23.65 -5.11 0.06
N PRO A 55 -23.97 -6.40 0.23
CA PRO A 55 -22.98 -7.46 0.33
C PRO A 55 -22.11 -7.60 -0.93
N CYS A 56 -20.80 -7.61 -0.77
CA CYS A 56 -19.82 -7.74 -1.87
C CYS A 56 -19.42 -9.21 -2.17
N LEU A 57 -20.32 -10.17 -1.94
CA LEU A 57 -20.01 -11.61 -2.05
C LEU A 57 -19.56 -12.04 -3.45
N PHE A 58 -19.98 -11.29 -4.49
CA PHE A 58 -19.70 -11.60 -5.89
C PHE A 58 -18.87 -10.51 -6.59
N GLY A 59 -18.37 -9.51 -5.85
CA GLY A 59 -17.68 -8.35 -6.41
C GLY A 59 -18.28 -7.03 -5.95
N LEU A 60 -17.91 -5.96 -6.66
CA LEU A 60 -18.26 -4.57 -6.40
C LEU A 60 -18.97 -3.92 -7.61
N ASP A 61 -19.71 -4.70 -8.39
CA ASP A 61 -20.46 -4.24 -9.56
C ASP A 61 -19.59 -3.37 -10.51
N ASP A 62 -18.47 -3.93 -10.97
CA ASP A 62 -17.46 -3.29 -11.84
C ASP A 62 -16.63 -2.16 -11.18
N ALA A 63 -16.81 -1.88 -9.88
CA ALA A 63 -16.02 -0.89 -9.15
C ALA A 63 -14.71 -1.44 -8.53
N GLU A 64 -14.31 -2.68 -8.83
CA GLU A 64 -13.12 -3.33 -8.26
C GLU A 64 -11.85 -2.55 -8.59
N HIS A 65 -11.71 -2.08 -9.83
CA HIS A 65 -10.54 -1.33 -10.27
C HIS A 65 -10.40 0.00 -9.52
N ASP A 66 -11.49 0.74 -9.38
CA ASP A 66 -11.49 2.02 -8.68
C ASP A 66 -11.25 1.86 -7.19
N THR A 67 -11.82 0.81 -6.58
CA THR A 67 -11.62 0.49 -5.17
C THR A 67 -10.16 0.11 -4.90
N ALA A 68 -9.54 -0.72 -5.75
CA ALA A 68 -8.12 -1.05 -5.64
C ALA A 68 -7.24 0.20 -5.79
N LYS A 69 -7.52 1.05 -6.77
CA LYS A 69 -6.80 2.30 -6.97
C LYS A 69 -6.92 3.24 -5.76
N ALA A 70 -8.12 3.36 -5.18
CA ALA A 70 -8.34 4.17 -3.99
C ALA A 70 -7.57 3.63 -2.77
N ALA A 71 -7.52 2.30 -2.61
CA ALA A 71 -6.77 1.66 -1.54
C ALA A 71 -5.25 1.92 -1.65
N TYR A 72 -4.67 1.82 -2.85
CA TYR A 72 -3.27 2.16 -3.07
C TYR A 72 -2.96 3.64 -2.84
N LYS A 73 -3.86 4.56 -3.22
CA LYS A 73 -3.71 5.99 -2.89
C LYS A 73 -3.64 6.22 -1.37
N MET A 74 -4.43 5.48 -0.61
CA MET A 74 -4.38 5.55 0.85
C MET A 74 -3.06 4.99 1.39
N ALA A 75 -2.57 3.87 0.87
CA ALA A 75 -1.28 3.31 1.23
C ALA A 75 -0.12 4.29 0.96
N ASP A 76 -0.15 4.94 -0.21
CA ASP A 76 0.84 5.94 -0.61
C ASP A 76 0.83 7.14 0.36
N ALA A 77 -0.35 7.62 0.74
CA ALA A 77 -0.49 8.69 1.74
C ALA A 77 0.02 8.31 3.14
N MET A 78 -0.18 7.05 3.56
CA MET A 78 0.37 6.54 4.83
C MET A 78 1.90 6.51 4.81
N LEU A 79 2.50 6.06 3.71
CA LEU A 79 3.95 6.01 3.53
C LEU A 79 4.55 7.43 3.53
N ALA A 80 3.95 8.35 2.77
CA ALA A 80 4.39 9.74 2.73
C ALA A 80 4.29 10.43 4.10
N SER A 81 3.20 10.18 4.84
CA SER A 81 3.03 10.71 6.20
C SER A 81 4.10 10.19 7.16
N ARG A 82 4.47 8.91 7.04
CA ARG A 82 5.54 8.31 7.84
C ARG A 82 6.89 8.94 7.53
N ALA A 83 7.23 9.14 6.25
CA ALA A 83 8.47 9.80 5.86
C ALA A 83 8.55 11.24 6.41
N PHE A 84 7.45 11.99 6.33
CA PHE A 84 7.37 13.34 6.90
C PHE A 84 7.68 13.37 8.41
N LEU A 85 7.13 12.42 9.18
CA LEU A 85 7.38 12.32 10.63
C LEU A 85 8.84 12.00 10.98
N HIS A 86 9.60 11.37 10.09
CA HIS A 86 11.03 11.11 10.29
C HIS A 86 11.91 12.31 9.94
N THR A 87 11.38 13.28 9.21
CA THR A 87 12.09 14.49 8.74
C THR A 87 11.71 15.77 9.47
N ALA A 88 10.71 15.73 10.36
CA ALA A 88 10.20 16.85 11.15
C ALA A 88 10.84 16.92 12.54
#